data_AF-A0A970Z7J9-F1
#
_entry.id   AF-A0A970Z7J9-F1
#
_cell.length_a   1.000
_cell.length_b   1.000
_cell.length_c   1.000
_cell.angle_alpha   90.00
_cell.angle_beta   90.00
_cell.angle_gamma   90.00
#
_symmetry.space_group_name_H-M   'P 1'
#
loop_
_entity.id
_entity.type
_entity.pdbx_description
1 polymer ?
#
loop_
_entity_poly.entity_id
_entity_poly.type
_entity_poly.pdbx_seq_one_letter_code
_entity_poly.pdbx_strand_id
1 'polypeptide(L)'
;MKIYLIVLFSVVILVGIRLMVSAARSEAEERHWIPGTAEILEVKDSGPISSTPGSSHLYVVRARMWTPDGRQTEGWASGHYSDSMVDRWRGRPSVHAWYDPQDPSQFRLAPPRSPRGVATGLAVPVLMLAVVAVMLAVVVLLTLRFGIDN
;
A
#
# COMPACT_ATOMS: atom_id res chain seq x y z
N MET A 1 30.93 10.42 18.75
CA MET A 1 30.93 10.25 17.27
C MET A 1 30.28 8.94 16.79
N LYS A 2 30.66 7.76 17.32
CA LYS A 2 30.12 6.45 16.86
C LYS A 2 28.60 6.26 17.03
N ILE A 3 28.00 6.78 18.11
CA ILE A 3 26.56 6.63 18.38
C ILE A 3 25.71 7.39 17.36
N TYR A 4 26.14 8.59 16.94
CA TYR A 4 25.44 9.39 15.93
C TYR A 4 25.43 8.73 14.55
N LEU A 5 26.52 8.04 14.20
CA LEU A 5 26.63 7.26 12.96
C LEU A 5 25.66 6.07 12.94
N ILE A 6 25.47 5.40 14.07
CA ILE A 6 24.55 4.26 14.19
C ILE A 6 23.10 4.76 14.06
N VAL A 7 22.73 5.83 14.77
CA VAL A 7 21.38 6.42 14.68
C VAL A 7 21.08 6.91 13.26
N LEU A 8 22.05 7.54 12.60
CA LEU A 8 21.94 7.97 11.20
C LEU A 8 21.66 6.78 10.27
N PHE A 9 22.43 5.70 10.41
CA PHE A 9 22.27 4.50 9.58
C PHE A 9 20.91 3.84 9.79
N SER A 10 20.43 3.78 11.04
CA SER A 10 19.10 3.25 11.36
C SER A 10 17.97 4.08 10.76
N VAL A 11 18.08 5.41 10.77
CA VAL A 11 17.07 6.31 10.17
C VAL A 11 17.03 6.14 8.65
N VAL A 12 18.19 6.07 7.98
CA VAL A 12 18.27 5.85 6.53
C VAL A 12 17.66 4.50 6.14
N ILE A 13 17.95 3.43 6.87
CA ILE A 13 17.36 2.10 6.62
C ILE A 13 15.84 2.13 6.80
N LEU A 14 15.33 2.69 7.91
CA LEU A 14 13.90 2.79 8.17
C LEU A 14 13.16 3.56 7.06
N VAL A 15 13.78 4.60 6.54
CA VAL A 15 13.24 5.40 5.43
C VAL A 15 13.30 4.64 4.10
N GLY A 16 14.41 3.96 3.80
CA GLY A 16 14.52 3.10 2.62
C GLY A 16 13.43 2.01 2.59
N ILE A 17 13.19 1.36 3.73
CA ILE A 17 12.10 0.38 3.87
C ILE A 17 10.74 1.03 3.62
N ARG A 18 10.48 2.22 4.18
CA ARG A 18 9.23 2.96 3.97
C ARG A 18 9.00 3.34 2.51
N LEU A 19 10.05 3.79 1.82
CA LEU A 19 10.00 4.12 0.39
C LEU A 19 9.75 2.87 -0.47
N MET A 20 10.41 1.76 -0.16
CA MET A 20 10.22 0.49 -0.88
C MET A 20 8.80 -0.05 -0.70
N VAL A 21 8.23 0.01 0.51
CA VAL A 21 6.82 -0.34 0.77
C VAL A 21 5.86 0.61 0.05
N SER A 22 6.20 1.90 -0.05
CA SER A 22 5.40 2.87 -0.80
C SER A 22 5.42 2.62 -2.31
N ALA A 23 6.58 2.30 -2.86
CA ALA A 23 6.75 1.99 -4.29
C ALA A 23 6.04 0.68 -4.67
N ALA A 24 6.16 -0.36 -3.83
CA ALA A 24 5.41 -1.61 -4.03
C ALA A 24 3.89 -1.39 -3.96
N ARG A 25 3.42 -0.42 -3.16
CA ARG A 25 2.01 -0.04 -3.12
C ARG A 25 1.57 0.76 -4.35
N SER A 26 2.41 1.66 -4.87
CA SER A 26 2.07 2.43 -6.08
C SER A 26 1.99 1.54 -7.32
N GLU A 27 2.86 0.54 -7.47
CA GLU A 27 2.80 -0.41 -8.59
C GLU A 27 1.50 -1.24 -8.59
N ALA A 28 0.97 -1.57 -7.40
CA ALA A 28 -0.30 -2.26 -7.28
C ALA A 28 -1.52 -1.33 -7.51
N GLU A 29 -1.32 -0.01 -7.49
CA GLU A 29 -2.34 1.03 -7.63
C GLU A 29 -2.38 1.61 -9.06
N GLU A 30 -1.28 1.54 -9.82
CA GLU A 30 -1.18 1.96 -11.24
C GLU A 30 -1.67 0.92 -12.26
N ARG A 31 -1.97 -0.32 -11.84
CA ARG A 31 -2.58 -1.31 -12.74
C ARG A 31 -3.92 -0.78 -13.25
N HIS A 32 -4.15 -0.87 -14.56
CA HIS A 32 -5.39 -0.40 -15.19
C HIS A 32 -6.52 -1.38 -14.89
N TRP A 33 -7.05 -1.29 -13.68
CA TRP A 33 -8.12 -2.15 -13.18
C TRP A 33 -9.40 -1.94 -14.00
N ILE A 34 -9.90 -2.99 -14.63
CA ILE A 34 -11.12 -2.94 -15.43
C ILE A 34 -12.31 -3.40 -14.58
N PRO A 35 -13.44 -2.68 -14.59
CA PRO A 35 -14.65 -3.11 -13.89
C PRO A 35 -15.22 -4.38 -14.54
N GLY A 36 -15.64 -5.31 -13.69
CA GLY A 36 -16.22 -6.59 -14.09
C GLY A 36 -17.22 -7.11 -13.06
N THR A 37 -17.67 -8.33 -13.30
CA THR A 37 -18.60 -9.03 -12.41
C THR A 37 -17.94 -10.32 -11.92
N ALA A 38 -18.00 -10.54 -10.61
CA ALA A 38 -17.51 -11.76 -9.99
C ALA A 38 -18.62 -12.49 -9.24
N GLU A 39 -18.66 -13.81 -9.34
CA GLU A 39 -19.43 -14.70 -8.48
C GLU A 39 -18.53 -15.18 -7.34
N ILE A 40 -18.96 -14.95 -6.11
CA ILE A 40 -18.18 -15.34 -4.94
C ILE A 40 -18.42 -16.81 -4.66
N LEU A 41 -17.33 -17.57 -4.68
CA LEU A 41 -17.33 -19.00 -4.40
C LEU A 41 -17.03 -19.27 -2.92
N GLU A 42 -16.11 -18.51 -2.34
CA GLU A 42 -15.65 -18.73 -0.97
C GLU A 42 -15.19 -17.43 -0.32
N VAL A 43 -15.50 -17.24 0.96
CA VAL A 43 -14.98 -16.13 1.77
C VAL A 43 -14.37 -16.68 3.05
N LYS A 44 -13.06 -16.50 3.21
CA LYS A 44 -12.32 -16.83 4.43
C LYS A 44 -11.99 -15.57 5.20
N ASP A 45 -12.33 -15.55 6.48
CA ASP A 45 -11.83 -14.55 7.42
C ASP A 45 -10.43 -14.99 7.88
N SER A 46 -9.43 -14.14 7.69
CA SER A 46 -8.05 -14.37 8.18
C SER A 46 -7.81 -13.75 9.55
N GLY A 47 -8.84 -13.16 10.17
CA GLY A 47 -8.83 -12.58 11.49
C GLY A 47 -8.72 -11.06 11.51
N PRO A 48 -8.99 -10.47 12.68
CA PRO A 48 -8.86 -9.04 12.89
C PRO A 48 -7.38 -8.64 12.86
N ILE A 49 -7.09 -7.53 12.17
CA ILE A 49 -5.77 -6.92 12.13
C ILE A 49 -5.59 -5.98 13.35
N SER A 50 -6.71 -5.64 14.01
CA SER A 50 -6.79 -4.85 15.24
C SER A 50 -7.97 -5.34 16.07
N SER A 51 -7.84 -5.39 17.39
CA SER A 51 -8.92 -5.74 18.32
C SER A 51 -9.95 -4.60 18.54
N THR A 52 -10.00 -3.61 17.64
CA THR A 52 -10.91 -2.47 17.75
C THR A 52 -12.29 -2.82 17.18
N PRO A 53 -13.39 -2.70 17.94
CA PRO A 53 -14.73 -2.89 17.39
C PRO A 53 -14.98 -1.96 16.20
N GLY A 54 -15.40 -2.53 15.05
CA GLY A 54 -15.56 -1.80 13.79
C GLY A 54 -14.31 -1.75 12.90
N SER A 55 -13.22 -2.43 13.28
CA SER A 55 -12.04 -2.59 12.42
C SER A 55 -12.35 -3.44 11.19
N SER A 56 -11.75 -3.10 10.05
CA SER A 56 -11.74 -3.98 8.88
C SER A 56 -10.95 -5.26 9.17
N HIS A 57 -11.51 -6.40 8.78
CA HIS A 57 -10.82 -7.69 8.85
C HIS A 57 -10.12 -7.97 7.52
N LEU A 58 -9.06 -8.77 7.59
CA LEU A 58 -8.45 -9.30 6.39
C LEU A 58 -9.31 -10.48 5.89
N TYR A 59 -9.99 -10.30 4.77
CA TYR A 59 -10.66 -11.41 4.10
C TYR A 59 -9.91 -11.84 2.87
N VAL A 60 -9.95 -13.16 2.66
CA VAL A 60 -9.51 -13.82 1.46
C VAL A 60 -10.74 -14.38 0.77
N VAL A 61 -11.04 -13.85 -0.41
CA VAL A 61 -12.23 -14.19 -1.19
C VAL A 61 -11.83 -14.91 -2.45
N ARG A 62 -12.35 -16.12 -2.65
CA ARG A 62 -12.30 -16.82 -3.92
C ARG A 62 -13.51 -16.42 -4.74
N ALA A 63 -13.28 -15.99 -5.97
CA ALA A 63 -14.35 -15.63 -6.87
C ALA A 63 -14.04 -16.10 -8.29
N ARG A 64 -15.11 -16.30 -9.02
CA ARG A 64 -15.11 -16.57 -10.45
C ARG A 64 -15.51 -15.31 -11.17
N MET A 65 -14.72 -14.91 -12.14
CA MET A 65 -14.90 -13.67 -12.86
C MET A 65 -15.26 -13.94 -14.31
N TRP A 66 -16.17 -13.11 -14.83
CA TRP A 66 -16.44 -13.02 -16.26
C TRP A 66 -15.78 -11.78 -16.82
N THR A 67 -14.85 -12.00 -17.75
CA THR A 67 -14.24 -10.93 -18.52
C THR A 67 -15.18 -10.51 -19.67
N PRO A 68 -15.06 -9.28 -20.20
CA PRO A 68 -15.93 -8.77 -21.27
C PRO A 68 -15.92 -9.60 -22.56
N ASP A 69 -14.84 -10.34 -22.81
CA ASP A 69 -14.69 -11.28 -23.92
C ASP A 69 -15.39 -12.64 -23.67
N GLY A 70 -16.10 -12.79 -22.55
CA GLY A 70 -16.87 -13.98 -22.20
C GLY A 70 -16.04 -15.09 -21.56
N ARG A 71 -14.75 -14.88 -21.30
CA ARG A 71 -13.92 -15.87 -20.61
C ARG A 71 -14.24 -15.88 -19.12
N GLN A 72 -14.14 -17.07 -18.55
CA GLN A 72 -14.35 -17.30 -17.13
C GLN A 72 -13.01 -17.63 -16.48
N THR A 73 -12.62 -16.87 -15.47
CA THR A 73 -11.38 -17.10 -14.72
C THR A 73 -11.67 -17.14 -13.23
N GLU A 74 -11.11 -18.12 -12.52
CA GLU A 74 -11.18 -18.17 -11.07
C GLU A 74 -9.89 -17.63 -10.45
N GLY A 75 -10.02 -16.96 -9.32
CA GLY A 75 -8.88 -16.39 -8.64
C GLY A 75 -9.15 -16.09 -7.17
N TRP A 76 -8.19 -15.41 -6.56
CA TRP A 76 -8.25 -15.01 -5.16
C TRP A 76 -8.02 -13.51 -5.03
N ALA A 77 -8.87 -12.87 -4.23
CA ALA A 77 -8.70 -11.51 -3.79
C ALA A 77 -8.50 -11.47 -2.28
N SER A 78 -7.41 -10.88 -1.83
CA SER A 78 -7.21 -10.54 -0.42
C SER A 78 -7.39 -9.04 -0.21
N GLY A 79 -8.18 -8.65 0.78
CA GLY A 79 -8.41 -7.25 1.07
C GLY A 79 -8.94 -7.00 2.47
N HIS A 80 -8.86 -5.75 2.88
CA HIS A 80 -9.41 -5.30 4.16
C HIS A 80 -10.84 -4.85 3.92
N TYR A 81 -11.80 -5.57 4.49
CA TYR A 81 -13.21 -5.29 4.31
C TYR A 81 -13.91 -5.23 5.67
N SER A 82 -15.02 -4.49 5.75
CA SER A 82 -15.88 -4.55 6.92
C SER A 82 -16.78 -5.78 6.83
N ASP A 83 -17.16 -6.33 7.99
CA ASP A 83 -18.10 -7.44 8.08
C ASP A 83 -19.40 -7.14 7.32
N SER A 84 -19.92 -5.92 7.45
CA SER A 84 -21.10 -5.44 6.72
C SER A 84 -20.95 -5.40 5.19
N MET A 85 -19.73 -5.29 4.67
CA MET A 85 -19.46 -5.38 3.24
C MET A 85 -19.45 -6.85 2.80
N VAL A 86 -18.82 -7.71 3.59
CA VAL A 86 -18.77 -9.16 3.34
C VAL A 86 -20.15 -9.81 3.45
N ASP A 87 -20.97 -9.42 4.41
CA ASP A 87 -22.32 -9.95 4.54
C ASP A 87 -23.22 -9.56 3.37
N ARG A 88 -22.97 -8.42 2.72
CA ARG A 88 -23.68 -8.06 1.48
C ARG A 88 -23.25 -8.91 0.28
N TRP A 89 -22.07 -9.50 0.32
CA TRP A 89 -21.58 -10.41 -0.70
C TRP A 89 -22.15 -11.81 -0.53
N ARG A 90 -22.26 -12.26 0.73
CA ARG A 90 -22.88 -13.52 1.09
C ARG A 90 -24.35 -13.51 0.66
N GLY A 91 -24.71 -14.42 -0.24
CA GLY A 91 -26.08 -14.54 -0.76
C GLY A 91 -26.39 -13.71 -2.01
N ARG A 92 -25.42 -12.99 -2.59
CA ARG A 92 -25.58 -12.41 -3.92
C ARG A 92 -25.04 -13.35 -5.00
N PRO A 93 -25.75 -13.54 -6.11
CA PRO A 93 -25.27 -14.35 -7.23
C PRO A 93 -24.06 -13.71 -7.92
N SER A 94 -23.93 -12.38 -7.82
CA SER A 94 -22.81 -11.65 -8.38
C SER A 94 -22.52 -10.35 -7.61
N VAL A 95 -21.25 -9.97 -7.62
CA VAL A 95 -20.73 -8.74 -7.02
C VAL A 95 -19.89 -7.98 -8.02
N HIS A 96 -19.82 -6.67 -7.84
CA HIS A 96 -18.93 -5.84 -8.63
C HIS A 96 -17.49 -6.05 -8.20
N ALA A 97 -16.61 -6.21 -9.17
CA ALA A 97 -15.20 -6.47 -8.95
C ALA A 97 -14.36 -5.74 -10.00
N TRP A 98 -13.07 -5.59 -9.72
CA TRP A 98 -12.10 -5.00 -10.61
C TRP A 98 -10.99 -6.00 -10.85
N TYR A 99 -10.59 -6.21 -12.10
CA TYR A 99 -9.53 -7.17 -12.43
C TYR A 99 -8.40 -6.55 -13.20
N ASP A 100 -7.25 -7.21 -13.11
CA ASP A 100 -6.09 -6.88 -13.91
C ASP A 100 -6.25 -7.50 -15.31
N PRO A 101 -6.32 -6.70 -16.39
CA PRO A 101 -6.39 -7.24 -17.75
C PRO A 101 -5.17 -8.07 -18.13
N GLN A 102 -4.02 -7.88 -17.47
CA GLN A 102 -2.82 -8.68 -17.72
C GLN A 102 -2.86 -10.02 -16.98
N ASP A 103 -3.58 -10.10 -15.85
CA ASP A 103 -3.78 -11.31 -15.06
C ASP A 103 -5.21 -11.36 -14.47
N PRO A 104 -6.20 -11.89 -15.20
CA PRO A 104 -7.60 -11.93 -14.75
C PRO A 104 -7.84 -12.78 -13.50
N SER A 105 -6.86 -13.57 -13.05
CA SER A 105 -6.94 -14.29 -11.78
C SER A 105 -6.73 -13.37 -10.57
N GLN A 106 -6.11 -12.21 -10.79
CA GLN A 106 -5.98 -11.14 -9.81
C GLN A 106 -7.15 -10.17 -9.93
N PHE A 107 -7.97 -10.13 -8.89
CA PHE A 107 -9.06 -9.18 -8.80
C PHE A 107 -9.17 -8.55 -7.41
N ARG A 108 -10.00 -7.51 -7.34
CA ARG A 108 -10.32 -6.75 -6.13
C ARG A 108 -11.82 -6.53 -6.06
N LEU A 109 -12.37 -6.64 -4.86
CA LEU A 109 -13.79 -6.40 -4.59
C LEU A 109 -14.07 -4.98 -4.07
N ALA A 110 -13.02 -4.22 -3.77
CA ALA A 110 -13.11 -2.80 -3.49
C ALA A 110 -12.59 -2.00 -4.68
N PRO A 111 -13.16 -0.82 -4.95
CA PRO A 111 -12.67 0.05 -6.00
C PRO A 111 -11.20 0.35 -5.75
N PRO A 112 -10.35 0.33 -6.80
CA PRO A 112 -9.00 0.85 -6.69
C PRO A 112 -9.09 2.28 -6.17
N ARG A 113 -8.30 2.61 -5.15
CA ARG A 113 -8.27 3.97 -4.62
C ARG A 113 -7.78 4.87 -5.76
N SER A 114 -8.56 5.90 -6.09
CA SER A 114 -8.12 6.86 -7.10
C SER A 114 -6.81 7.50 -6.63
N PRO A 115 -5.83 7.78 -7.52
CA PRO A 115 -4.53 8.37 -7.15
C PRO A 115 -4.59 9.79 -6.55
N ARG A 116 -5.78 10.32 -6.20
CA ARG A 116 -5.98 11.62 -5.54
C ARG A 116 -5.30 11.74 -4.16
N GLY A 117 -4.66 10.70 -3.64
CA GLY A 117 -3.91 10.73 -2.38
C GLY A 117 -2.39 10.91 -2.50
N VAL A 118 -1.79 10.83 -3.71
CA VAL A 118 -0.32 10.77 -3.87
C VAL A 118 0.36 12.14 -3.69
N ALA A 119 -0.40 13.24 -3.54
CA ALA A 119 0.17 14.57 -3.29
C ALA A 119 0.96 14.67 -1.95
N THR A 120 0.79 13.72 -1.03
CA THR A 120 1.64 13.61 0.18
C THR A 120 2.95 12.85 -0.05
N GLY A 121 3.09 12.12 -1.16
CA GLY A 121 4.26 11.31 -1.49
C GLY A 121 5.51 12.12 -1.86
N LEU A 122 5.35 13.35 -2.36
CA LEU A 122 6.47 14.26 -2.67
C LEU A 122 6.86 15.18 -1.51
N ALA A 123 5.94 15.45 -0.58
CA ALA A 123 6.24 16.31 0.58
C ALA A 123 7.30 15.67 1.50
N VAL A 124 7.27 14.35 1.65
CA VAL A 124 8.22 13.60 2.48
C VAL A 124 9.66 13.65 1.95
N PRO A 125 9.96 13.31 0.68
CA PRO A 125 11.32 13.39 0.17
C PRO A 125 11.87 14.82 0.10
N VAL A 126 11.03 15.82 -0.19
CA VAL A 126 11.45 17.24 -0.20
C VAL A 126 11.78 17.75 1.20
N LEU A 127 10.92 17.46 2.19
CA LEU A 127 11.21 17.80 3.59
C LEU A 127 12.48 17.09 4.08
N MET A 128 12.73 15.85 3.62
CA MET A 128 13.92 15.12 4.00
C MET A 128 15.20 15.70 3.39
N LEU A 129 15.17 16.10 2.11
CA LEU A 129 16.28 16.82 1.47
C LEU A 129 16.59 18.12 2.21
N ALA A 130 15.56 18.85 2.63
CA ALA A 130 15.73 20.06 3.43
C ALA A 130 16.40 19.77 4.79
N VAL A 131 15.97 18.71 5.49
CA VAL A 131 16.59 18.30 6.77
C VAL A 131 18.05 17.87 6.59
N VAL A 132 18.36 17.09 5.55
CA VAL A 132 19.74 16.67 5.24
C VAL A 132 20.62 17.86 4.89
N ALA A 133 20.11 18.81 4.10
CA ALA A 133 20.84 20.03 3.74
C ALA A 133 21.13 20.91 4.95
N VAL A 134 20.14 21.12 5.83
CA VAL A 134 20.33 21.89 7.08
C VAL A 134 21.33 21.20 8.00
N MET A 135 21.27 19.87 8.12
CA MET A 135 22.22 19.11 8.94
C MET A 135 23.65 19.14 8.40
N LEU A 136 23.83 19.03 7.08
CA LEU A 136 25.14 19.19 6.44
C LEU A 136 25.69 20.60 6.68
N ALA A 137 24.84 21.63 6.54
CA ALA A 137 25.22 23.00 6.83
C ALA A 137 25.67 23.17 8.29
N VAL A 138 24.97 22.56 9.26
CA VAL A 138 25.36 22.57 10.68
C VAL A 138 26.69 21.86 10.92
N VAL A 139 26.92 20.69 10.31
CA VAL A 139 28.20 19.97 10.44
C VAL A 139 29.34 20.77 9.83
N VAL A 140 29.15 21.36 8.65
CA VAL A 140 30.16 22.21 8.00
C VAL A 140 30.44 23.44 8.86
N LEU A 141 29.40 24.10 9.40
CA LEU A 141 29.54 25.26 10.27
C LEU A 141 30.30 24.91 11.57
N LEU A 142 29.99 23.77 12.20
CA LEU A 142 30.70 23.29 13.38
C LEU A 142 32.15 22.94 13.04
N THR A 143 32.41 22.31 11.90
CA THR A 143 33.77 21.97 11.46
C THR A 143 34.59 23.22 11.14
N LEU A 144 33.99 24.25 10.53
CA LEU A 144 34.64 25.54 10.29
C LEU A 144 34.86 26.32 11.60
N ARG A 145 33.91 26.27 12.54
CA ARG A 145 34.00 27.01 13.81
C ARG A 145 34.95 26.38 14.81
N PHE A 146 35.11 25.05 14.80
CA PHE A 146 35.99 24.30 15.71
C PHE A 146 37.28 23.80 15.04
N GLY A 147 37.40 23.90 13.71
CA GLY A 147 38.59 23.52 12.95
C GLY A 147 39.58 24.65 12.67
N ILE A 148 39.30 25.88 13.16
CA ILE A 148 40.25 27.01 13.10
C ILE A 148 41.17 27.03 14.34
N ASP A 149 40.86 26.25 15.38
CA ASP A 149 41.64 26.19 16.62
C ASP A 149 42.59 24.98 16.71
N ASN A 150 43.10 24.47 15.58
CA ASN A 150 44.15 23.45 15.58
C ASN A 150 45.23 23.75 14.54
#